data_AF-A0A4Z0H368-F1
#
_entry.id   AF-A0A4Z0H368-F1
#
_cell.length_a   1.000
_cell.length_b   1.000
_cell.length_c   1.000
_cell.angle_alpha   90.00
_cell.angle_beta   90.00
_cell.angle_gamma   90.00
#
_symmetry.space_group_name_H-M   'P 1'
#
loop_
_entity.id
_entity.type
_entity.pdbx_description
1 polymer ?
#
loop_
_entity_poly.entity_id
_entity_poly.type
_entity_poly.pdbx_seq_one_letter_code
_entity_poly.pdbx_strand_id
1 'polypeptide(L)' 'MSKNKKQQEGTLGAQLNEELLSKLQSKKTELKEQEEKRQEKERLERIKERKRQEENKSFEELLKESDLDWKSFKK' A
#
# COMPACT_ATOMS: atom_id res chain seq x y z
N MET A 1 -52.78 16.12 -17.85
CA MET A 1 -51.98 15.53 -16.74
C MET A 1 -50.79 14.68 -17.22
N SER A 2 -50.06 15.02 -18.30
CA SER A 2 -49.04 14.12 -18.89
C SER A 2 -47.60 14.67 -18.92
N LYS A 3 -47.39 15.97 -18.74
CA LYS A 3 -46.03 16.58 -18.81
C LYS A 3 -45.13 16.28 -17.60
N ASN A 4 -45.69 16.09 -16.40
CA ASN A 4 -44.89 15.84 -15.18
C ASN A 4 -44.23 14.45 -15.13
N LYS A 5 -44.85 13.43 -15.74
CA LYS A 5 -44.37 12.04 -15.61
C LYS A 5 -43.06 11.81 -16.39
N LYS A 6 -42.91 12.47 -17.55
CA LYS A 6 -41.70 12.41 -18.39
C LYS A 6 -40.50 13.16 -17.79
N GLN A 7 -40.74 14.20 -17.00
CA GLN A 7 -39.67 14.93 -16.31
C GLN A 7 -39.12 14.14 -15.10
N GLN A 8 -39.98 13.40 -14.39
CA GLN A 8 -39.56 12.61 -13.23
C GLN A 8 -38.71 11.37 -13.60
N GLU A 9 -38.95 10.74 -14.75
CA GLU A 9 -38.15 9.60 -15.22
C GLU A 9 -36.71 10.03 -15.59
N GLY A 10 -36.54 11.22 -16.19
CA GLY A 10 -35.22 11.77 -16.51
C GLY A 10 -34.39 12.12 -15.27
N THR A 11 -35.04 12.54 -14.18
CA THR A 11 -34.36 12.85 -12.91
C THR A 11 -33.94 11.61 -12.14
N LEU A 12 -34.75 10.54 -12.15
CA LEU A 12 -34.44 9.31 -11.41
C LEU A 12 -33.22 8.58 -12.00
N GLY A 13 -33.14 8.50 -13.34
CA GLY A 13 -31.97 7.91 -14.00
C GLY A 13 -30.67 8.70 -13.78
N ALA A 14 -30.77 10.03 -13.71
CA ALA A 14 -29.62 10.89 -13.40
C ALA A 14 -29.14 10.70 -11.95
N GLN A 15 -30.06 10.66 -10.98
CA GLN A 15 -29.74 10.43 -9.57
C GLN A 15 -29.11 9.05 -9.33
N LEU A 16 -29.61 8.00 -10.00
CA LEU A 16 -29.02 6.66 -9.92
C LEU A 16 -27.59 6.61 -10.49
N ASN A 17 -27.32 7.37 -11.56
CA ASN A 17 -25.98 7.48 -12.11
C ASN A 17 -25.03 8.24 -11.18
N GLU A 18 -25.49 9.30 -10.52
CA GLU A 18 -24.70 10.03 -9.52
C GLU A 18 -24.38 9.16 -8.30
N GLU A 19 -25.35 8.40 -7.80
CA GLU A 19 -25.14 7.45 -6.70
C GLU A 19 -24.15 6.35 -7.09
N LEU A 20 -24.26 5.81 -8.30
CA LEU A 20 -23.35 4.79 -8.82
C LEU A 20 -21.92 5.34 -8.95
N LEU A 21 -21.78 6.56 -9.47
CA LEU A 21 -20.50 7.23 -9.60
C LEU A 21 -19.86 7.47 -8.23
N SER A 22 -20.65 7.93 -7.25
CA SER A 22 -20.21 8.12 -5.87
C SER A 22 -19.73 6.81 -5.25
N LYS A 23 -20.46 5.71 -5.40
CA LYS A 23 -20.04 4.39 -4.91
C LYS A 23 -18.74 3.92 -5.57
N LEU A 24 -18.57 4.13 -6.87
CA LEU A 24 -17.34 3.78 -7.59
C LEU A 24 -16.15 4.60 -7.10
N GLN A 25 -16.32 5.91 -6.88
CA GLN A 25 -15.29 6.78 -6.34
C GLN A 25 -14.90 6.38 -4.92
N SER A 26 -15.87 6.15 -4.04
CA SER A 26 -15.63 5.67 -2.67
C SER A 26 -14.86 4.35 -2.67
N LYS A 27 -15.25 3.40 -3.51
CA LYS A 27 -14.58 2.10 -3.62
C LYS A 27 -13.17 2.21 -4.20
N LYS A 28 -12.94 3.12 -5.14
CA LYS A 28 -11.60 3.43 -5.66
C LYS A 28 -10.69 3.97 -4.56
N THR A 29 -11.17 4.89 -3.74
CA THR A 29 -10.40 5.45 -2.62
C THR A 29 -10.08 4.38 -1.59
N GLU A 30 -11.08 3.56 -1.21
CA GLU A 30 -10.89 2.47 -0.27
C GLU A 30 -9.83 1.45 -0.76
N LEU A 31 -9.90 1.05 -2.03
CA LEU A 31 -8.91 0.14 -2.62
C LEU A 31 -7.51 0.74 -2.65
N LYS A 32 -7.40 2.05 -2.91
CA LYS A 32 -6.11 2.75 -2.90
C LYS A 32 -5.51 2.77 -1.50
N GLU A 33 -6.30 3.09 -0.48
CA GLU A 33 -5.86 3.06 0.92
C GLU A 33 -5.47 1.66 1.39
N GLN A 34 -6.22 0.63 0.97
CA GLN A 34 -5.87 -0.76 1.29
C GLN A 34 -4.54 -1.17 0.66
N GLU A 35 -4.30 -0.79 -0.59
CA GLU A 35 -3.05 -1.09 -1.29
C GLU A 35 -1.86 -0.38 -0.62
N GLU A 36 -1.99 0.91 -0.30
CA GLU A 36 -0.94 1.67 0.39
C GLU A 36 -0.62 1.05 1.76
N LYS A 37 -1.63 0.65 2.55
CA LYS A 37 -1.43 -0.04 3.84
C LYS A 37 -0.73 -1.39 3.67
N ARG A 38 -1.07 -2.15 2.63
CA ARG A 38 -0.43 -3.44 2.35
C ARG A 38 1.05 -3.27 2.00
N GLN A 39 1.35 -2.31 1.13
CA GLN A 39 2.74 -2.02 0.73
C GLN A 39 3.59 -1.55 1.89
N GLU A 40 3.05 -0.69 2.76
CA GLU A 40 3.77 -0.23 3.95
C GLU A 40 4.02 -1.37 4.93
N LYS A 41 3.01 -2.24 5.17
CA LYS A 41 3.18 -3.42 6.02
C LYS A 41 4.30 -4.34 5.51
N GLU A 42 4.31 -4.63 4.22
CA GLU A 42 5.37 -5.46 3.63
C GLU A 42 6.75 -4.80 3.71
N ARG A 43 6.85 -3.47 3.53
CA ARG A 43 8.10 -2.74 3.71
C ARG A 43 8.62 -2.87 5.14
N LEU A 44 7.74 -2.69 6.13
CA LEU A 44 8.09 -2.82 7.53
C LEU A 44 8.50 -4.25 7.90
N GLU A 45 7.81 -5.27 7.37
CA GLU A 45 8.19 -6.68 7.56
C GLU A 45 9.56 -6.97 6.94
N ARG A 46 9.85 -6.51 5.72
CA ARG A 46 11.17 -6.64 5.08
C ARG A 46 12.28 -5.94 5.85
N ILE A 47 12.00 -4.80 6.49
CA ILE A 47 12.99 -4.09 7.32
C ILE A 47 13.25 -4.86 8.62
N LYS A 48 12.19 -5.34 9.29
CA LYS A 48 12.32 -6.13 10.52
C LYS A 48 13.07 -7.44 10.29
N GLU A 49 12.78 -8.13 9.20
CA GLU A 49 13.46 -9.38 8.85
C GLU A 49 14.95 -9.15 8.57
N ARG A 50 15.31 -8.10 7.82
CA ARG A 50 16.72 -7.74 7.61
C ARG A 50 17.44 -7.42 8.92
N LYS A 51 16.81 -6.63 9.80
CA LYS A 51 17.38 -6.33 11.13
C LYS A 51 17.58 -7.58 11.97
N ARG A 52 16.60 -8.48 11.98
CA ARG A 52 16.72 -9.76 12.69
C ARG A 52 17.84 -10.61 12.11
N GLN A 53 17.98 -10.66 10.79
CA GLN A 53 19.07 -11.38 10.15
C GLN A 53 20.42 -10.77 10.52
N GLU A 54 20.58 -9.44 10.44
CA GLU A 54 21.79 -8.74 10.85
C GLU A 54 22.12 -8.95 12.34
N GLU A 55 21.13 -8.89 13.23
CA GLU A 55 21.29 -9.15 14.67
C GLU A 55 21.71 -10.60 14.96
N ASN A 56 21.24 -11.56 14.14
CA ASN A 56 21.59 -12.97 14.28
C ASN A 56 22.78 -13.40 13.42
N LYS A 57 23.36 -12.51 12.60
CA LYS A 57 24.59 -12.81 11.86
C LYS A 57 25.76 -12.85 12.81
N SER A 58 26.66 -13.80 12.59
CA SER A 58 27.92 -13.84 13.31
C SER A 58 28.82 -12.67 12.87
N PHE A 59 29.68 -12.18 13.77
CA PHE A 59 30.64 -11.12 13.45
C PHE A 59 31.52 -11.46 12.23
N GLU A 60 31.83 -12.74 12.03
CA GLU A 60 32.60 -13.22 10.89
C GLU A 60 31.86 -13.04 9.56
N GLU A 61 30.54 -13.25 9.53
CA GLU A 61 29.72 -13.02 8.33
C GLU A 61 29.56 -11.54 8.03
N LEU A 62 29.28 -10.73 9.06
CA LEU A 62 29.23 -9.27 8.92
C LEU A 62 30.57 -8.70 8.44
N LEU A 63 31.68 -9.22 8.96
CA LEU A 63 33.02 -8.81 8.57
C LEU A 63 33.35 -9.25 7.14
N LYS A 64 32.97 -10.47 6.72
CA LYS A 64 33.16 -10.96 5.34
C LYS A 64 32.31 -10.21 4.31
N GLU A 65 31.11 -9.75 4.71
CA GLU A 65 30.26 -8.90 3.87
C GLU A 65 30.77 -7.47 3.77
N SER A 66 31.58 -7.03 4.73
CA SER A 66 32.27 -5.75 4.67
C SER A 66 33.60 -5.87 3.92
N ASP A 67 34.04 -4.81 3.23
CA ASP A 67 35.38 -4.74 2.63
C ASP A 67 36.51 -4.59 3.69
N LEU A 68 36.22 -4.86 4.97
CA LEU A 68 37.15 -4.68 6.08
C LEU A 68 37.90 -5.99 6.35
N ASP A 69 39.21 -5.99 6.13
CA ASP A 69 40.07 -7.09 6.55
C ASP A 69 40.55 -6.86 7.99
N TRP A 70 40.09 -7.67 8.95
CA TRP A 70 40.53 -7.59 10.35
C TRP A 70 42.05 -7.69 10.52
N LYS A 71 42.77 -8.33 9.59
CA LYS A 71 44.24 -8.41 9.60
C LYS A 71 44.90 -7.04 9.45
N SER A 72 44.21 -6.09 8.81
CA SER A 72 44.69 -4.71 8.67
C SER A 72 44.60 -3.90 9.98
N PHE A 73 43.81 -4.37 10.96
CA PHE A 73 43.60 -3.70 12.25
C PHE A 73 44.40 -4.31 13.42
N LYS A 74 44.87 -5.55 13.29
CA LYS A 74 45.76 -6.16 14.29
C LYS A 74 47.22 -5.86 13.93
N LYS A 75 47.73 -4.74 14.45
CA LYS A 75 49.17 -4.47 14.53
C LYS A 75 49.75 -5.03 15.82
#